data_AF-A0A9W7BNR9-F1
#
_entry.id   AF-A0A9W7BNR9-F1
#
_cell.length_a   1.000
_cell.length_b   1.000
_cell.length_c   1.000
_cell.angle_alpha   90.00
_cell.angle_beta   90.00
_cell.angle_gamma   90.00
#
_symmetry.space_group_name_H-M   'P 1'
#
loop_
_entity.id
_entity.type
_entity.pdbx_description
1 polymer ?
#
loop_
_entity_poly.entity_id
_entity_poly.type
_entity_poly.pdbx_seq_one_letter_code
_entity_poly.pdbx_strand_id
1 'polypeptide(L)'
;MSRRPLSSSADADDYLEQAKKLRAEAASLESSRPDPSPVSPSSLSPLSYTTISSSKWDVQFTLNLDSTLYTSSSTEITFLSDGYTSHSPGVFSKVWGWDLEFDVGTSDLTGLKDSETMDILLFSADVSESAKLPSSFENQRIYLTAEIAQDKTTKTLRFNKGTLTVKSDDVSGGGLFGLFGNTNGILAQFKVVGRFTMQPTQPK
;
A
#
# COMPACT_ATOMS: atom_id res chain seq x y z
N MET A 1 -25.02 -32.28 33.26
CA MET A 1 -25.49 -31.50 32.10
C MET A 1 -26.65 -30.62 32.55
N SER A 2 -26.40 -29.37 32.97
CA SER A 2 -27.44 -28.43 33.41
C SER A 2 -27.87 -27.55 32.24
N ARG A 3 -29.14 -27.61 31.86
CA ARG A 3 -29.75 -26.67 30.91
C ARG A 3 -30.01 -25.35 31.63
N ARG A 4 -29.49 -24.23 31.11
CA ARG A 4 -29.84 -22.88 31.57
C ARG A 4 -31.31 -22.58 31.20
N PRO A 5 -32.08 -21.92 32.07
CA PRO A 5 -33.44 -21.49 31.76
C PRO A 5 -33.43 -20.38 30.69
N LEU A 6 -34.40 -20.45 29.78
CA LEU A 6 -34.70 -19.46 28.76
C LEU A 6 -35.07 -18.12 29.43
N SER A 7 -34.48 -17.02 28.97
CA SER A 7 -34.82 -15.68 29.43
C SER A 7 -36.32 -15.42 29.24
N SER A 8 -36.99 -15.00 30.31
CA SER A 8 -38.42 -14.70 30.32
C SER A 8 -38.74 -13.55 29.37
N SER A 9 -39.91 -13.62 28.72
CA SER A 9 -40.45 -12.56 27.84
C SER A 9 -40.52 -11.18 28.51
N ALA A 10 -40.57 -11.14 29.85
CA ALA A 10 -40.55 -9.91 30.63
C ALA A 10 -39.29 -9.05 30.41
N ASP A 11 -38.12 -9.67 30.19
CA ASP A 11 -36.89 -8.91 29.95
C ASP A 11 -36.90 -8.27 28.56
N ALA A 12 -37.50 -8.95 27.58
CA ALA A 12 -37.58 -8.47 26.21
C ALA A 12 -38.47 -7.21 26.10
N ASP A 13 -39.56 -7.17 26.85
CA ASP A 13 -40.46 -6.02 26.89
C ASP A 13 -39.79 -4.81 27.57
N ASP A 14 -39.00 -5.04 28.62
CA ASP A 14 -38.26 -3.98 29.33
C ASP A 14 -37.16 -3.35 28.45
N TYR A 15 -36.42 -4.17 27.69
CA TYR A 15 -35.45 -3.66 26.71
C TYR A 15 -36.11 -2.86 25.59
N LEU A 16 -37.32 -3.22 25.19
CA LEU A 16 -38.04 -2.55 24.10
C LEU A 16 -38.54 -1.15 24.54
N GLU A 17 -39.00 -1.02 25.78
CA GLU A 17 -39.35 0.27 26.37
C GLU A 17 -38.12 1.16 26.60
N GLN A 18 -37.00 0.58 27.05
CA GLN A 18 -35.75 1.31 27.20
C GLN A 18 -35.22 1.85 25.86
N ALA A 19 -35.30 1.05 24.80
CA ALA A 19 -34.91 1.47 23.45
C ALA A 19 -35.79 2.60 22.89
N LYS A 20 -37.10 2.58 23.16
CA LYS A 20 -38.00 3.69 22.78
C LYS A 20 -37.62 4.98 23.49
N LYS A 21 -37.33 4.92 24.80
CA LYS A 21 -36.93 6.09 25.59
C LYS A 21 -35.65 6.72 25.05
N LEU A 22 -34.62 5.90 24.76
CA LEU A 22 -33.36 6.38 24.20
C LEU A 22 -33.53 7.03 22.83
N ARG A 23 -34.42 6.50 21.97
CA ARG A 23 -34.73 7.11 20.67
C ARG A 23 -35.43 8.46 20.81
N ALA A 24 -36.36 8.59 21.74
CA ALA A 24 -37.04 9.86 22.00
C ALA A 24 -36.08 10.92 22.55
N GLU A 25 -35.16 10.52 23.44
CA GLU A 25 -34.13 11.39 23.99
C GLU A 25 -33.13 11.84 22.92
N ALA A 26 -32.66 10.91 22.06
CA ALA A 26 -31.80 11.24 20.93
C ALA A 26 -32.46 12.24 19.96
N ALA A 27 -33.73 12.03 19.63
CA ALA A 27 -34.47 12.95 18.76
C ALA A 27 -34.64 14.35 19.37
N SER A 28 -34.80 14.44 20.70
CA SER A 28 -34.85 15.73 21.41
C SER A 28 -33.50 16.45 21.47
N LEU A 29 -32.39 15.70 21.52
CA LEU A 29 -31.04 16.27 21.48
C LEU A 29 -30.66 16.73 20.07
N GLU A 30 -31.15 16.03 19.05
CA GLU A 30 -30.90 16.39 17.65
C GLU A 30 -31.68 17.64 17.24
N SER A 31 -32.89 17.84 17.76
CA SER A 31 -33.69 19.05 17.51
C SER A 31 -33.21 20.30 18.26
N SER A 32 -32.39 20.13 19.31
CA SER A 32 -31.79 21.22 20.08
C SER A 32 -30.36 21.54 19.68
N ARG A 33 -29.83 20.84 18.66
CA ARG A 33 -28.48 21.10 18.14
C ARG A 33 -28.49 22.41 17.35
N PRO A 34 -27.66 23.40 17.72
CA PRO A 34 -27.50 24.62 16.93
C PRO A 34 -27.04 24.24 15.53
N ASP A 35 -27.63 24.88 14.51
CA ASP A 35 -27.21 24.69 13.13
C ASP A 35 -25.69 24.90 13.04
N PRO A 36 -24.92 23.90 12.60
CA PRO A 36 -23.51 24.12 12.33
C PRO A 36 -23.45 25.18 11.24
N SER A 37 -22.86 26.33 11.58
CA SER A 37 -22.59 27.39 10.61
C SER A 37 -21.95 26.76 9.37
N PRO A 38 -22.31 27.18 8.15
CA PRO A 38 -21.79 26.59 6.93
C PRO A 38 -20.28 26.79 6.91
N VAL A 39 -19.55 25.75 7.31
CA VAL A 39 -18.11 25.66 7.11
C VAL A 39 -17.96 25.61 5.61
N SER A 40 -17.54 26.72 5.01
CA SER A 40 -17.21 26.76 3.59
C SER A 40 -16.23 25.62 3.32
N PRO A 41 -16.56 24.65 2.46
CA PRO A 41 -15.61 23.60 2.13
C PRO A 41 -14.43 24.29 1.46
N SER A 42 -13.27 24.28 2.12
CA SER A 42 -12.01 24.62 1.48
C SER A 42 -11.92 23.73 0.24
N SER A 43 -12.16 24.32 -0.93
CA SER A 43 -12.17 23.65 -2.22
C SER A 43 -10.72 23.36 -2.63
N LEU A 44 -10.05 22.51 -1.88
CA LEU A 44 -8.83 21.88 -2.34
C LEU A 44 -9.28 20.85 -3.37
N SER A 45 -9.12 21.19 -4.65
CA SER A 45 -9.28 20.23 -5.74
C SER A 45 -8.45 18.98 -5.40
N PRO A 46 -9.01 17.76 -5.58
CA PRO A 46 -8.26 16.54 -5.33
C PRO A 46 -7.01 16.57 -6.20
N LEU A 47 -5.85 16.37 -5.57
CA LEU A 47 -4.59 16.40 -6.29
C LEU A 47 -4.51 15.21 -7.25
N SER A 48 -4.24 15.49 -8.52
CA SER A 48 -4.17 14.47 -9.55
C SER A 48 -2.97 14.70 -10.47
N TYR A 49 -2.32 13.61 -10.84
CA TYR A 49 -1.24 13.58 -11.83
C TYR A 49 -1.72 12.84 -13.06
N THR A 50 -1.32 13.28 -14.25
CA THR A 50 -1.63 12.59 -15.52
C THR A 50 -0.44 11.80 -16.06
N THR A 51 0.77 12.09 -15.56
CA THR A 51 2.03 11.43 -15.91
C THR A 51 2.82 11.11 -14.64
N ILE A 52 3.62 10.04 -14.68
CA ILE A 52 4.54 9.69 -13.59
C ILE A 52 5.71 10.67 -13.56
N SER A 53 6.21 11.07 -14.74
CA SER A 53 7.24 12.09 -14.83
C SER A 53 6.75 13.41 -14.20
N SER A 54 7.56 13.95 -13.30
CA SER A 54 7.29 15.15 -12.50
C SER A 54 6.13 15.04 -11.51
N SER A 55 5.84 13.83 -11.01
CA SER A 55 4.80 13.61 -9.99
C SER A 55 5.40 13.42 -8.59
N LYS A 56 4.66 13.85 -7.56
CA LYS A 56 5.06 13.74 -6.15
C LYS A 56 4.11 12.84 -5.36
N TRP A 57 4.67 11.97 -4.54
CA TRP A 57 3.93 10.95 -3.83
C TRP A 57 4.48 10.71 -2.43
N ASP A 58 3.58 10.59 -1.48
CA ASP A 58 3.86 10.06 -0.15
C ASP A 58 3.83 8.54 -0.19
N VAL A 59 4.97 7.93 0.15
CA VAL A 59 5.16 6.48 0.18
C VAL A 59 5.22 6.00 1.62
N GLN A 60 4.41 4.99 1.90
CA GLN A 60 4.46 4.23 3.15
C GLN A 60 4.47 2.74 2.83
N PHE A 61 5.25 1.96 3.57
CA PHE A 61 5.28 0.51 3.39
C PHE A 61 5.08 -0.24 4.70
N THR A 62 4.57 -1.46 4.56
CA THR A 62 4.42 -2.43 5.63
C THR A 62 5.15 -3.71 5.25
N LEU A 63 6.07 -4.14 6.10
CA LEU A 63 6.79 -5.41 6.00
C LEU A 63 6.12 -6.46 6.90
N ASN A 64 6.13 -7.70 6.44
CA ASN A 64 5.77 -8.86 7.23
C ASN A 64 7.01 -9.76 7.37
N LEU A 65 7.65 -9.69 8.53
CA LEU A 65 8.89 -10.41 8.84
C LEU A 65 8.62 -11.31 10.04
N ASP A 66 8.79 -12.61 9.86
CA ASP A 66 8.64 -13.62 10.92
C ASP A 66 7.32 -13.48 11.70
N SER A 67 6.23 -13.23 10.97
CA SER A 67 4.87 -12.98 11.51
C SER A 67 4.71 -11.67 12.29
N THR A 68 5.68 -10.77 12.23
CA THR A 68 5.61 -9.42 12.80
C THR A 68 5.44 -8.37 11.70
N LEU A 69 4.46 -7.47 11.88
CA LEU A 69 4.21 -6.37 10.96
C LEU A 69 4.99 -5.12 11.37
N TYR A 70 5.78 -4.58 10.45
CA TYR A 70 6.51 -3.32 10.62
C TYR A 70 6.00 -2.31 9.61
N THR A 71 5.55 -1.14 10.05
CA THR A 71 5.07 -0.08 9.17
C THR A 71 5.98 1.13 9.27
N SER A 72 6.48 1.60 8.13
CA SER A 72 7.32 2.80 8.06
C SER A 72 6.50 4.08 8.26
N SER A 73 7.19 5.18 8.57
CA SER A 73 6.59 6.52 8.40
C SER A 73 6.36 6.82 6.92
N SER A 74 5.52 7.81 6.61
CA SER A 74 5.41 8.31 5.24
C SER A 74 6.67 9.06 4.81
N THR A 75 7.07 8.92 3.55
CA THR A 75 8.16 9.70 2.95
C THR A 75 7.76 10.20 1.56
N GLU A 76 7.98 11.48 1.29
CA GLU A 76 7.72 12.05 -0.02
C GLU A 76 8.81 11.64 -1.02
N ILE A 77 8.40 11.21 -2.20
CA ILE A 77 9.26 10.99 -3.37
C ILE A 77 8.74 11.81 -4.56
N THR A 78 9.64 12.25 -5.42
CA THR A 78 9.33 12.90 -6.69
C THR A 78 9.96 12.10 -7.81
N PHE A 79 9.16 11.59 -8.73
CA PHE A 79 9.66 10.99 -9.97
C PHE A 79 9.96 12.10 -10.97
N LEU A 80 11.20 12.15 -11.46
CA LEU A 80 11.65 13.18 -12.38
C LEU A 80 11.54 12.66 -13.83
N SER A 81 11.40 13.58 -14.79
CA SER A 81 11.23 13.23 -16.21
C SER A 81 12.45 12.57 -16.86
N ASP A 82 13.60 12.59 -16.20
CA ASP A 82 14.86 12.00 -16.65
C ASP A 82 15.08 10.57 -16.13
N GLY A 83 14.07 9.97 -15.49
CA GLY A 83 14.14 8.62 -14.90
C GLY A 83 14.74 8.58 -13.50
N TYR A 84 15.18 9.72 -12.95
CA TYR A 84 15.66 9.81 -11.57
C TYR A 84 14.53 10.06 -10.57
N THR A 85 14.85 9.86 -9.29
CA THR A 85 13.91 10.08 -8.19
C THR A 85 14.57 10.95 -7.12
N SER A 86 13.88 11.99 -6.68
CA SER A 86 14.25 12.73 -5.47
C SER A 86 13.35 12.29 -4.30
N HIS A 87 13.82 12.46 -3.07
CA HIS A 87 13.07 12.06 -1.88
C HIS A 87 13.37 12.95 -0.69
N SER A 88 12.41 13.06 0.21
CA SER A 88 12.63 13.64 1.54
C SER A 88 13.45 12.67 2.40
N PRO A 89 14.34 13.17 3.28
CA PRO A 89 15.05 12.33 4.21
C PRO A 89 14.07 11.66 5.20
N GLY A 90 14.36 10.44 5.63
CA GLY A 90 13.62 9.79 6.70
C GLY A 90 13.60 8.28 6.59
N VAL A 91 12.89 7.75 5.58
CA VAL A 91 12.75 6.29 5.42
C VAL A 91 13.78 5.75 4.44
N PHE A 92 13.97 6.42 3.32
CA PHE A 92 14.97 6.04 2.33
C PHE A 92 16.26 6.82 2.54
N SER A 93 17.40 6.14 2.43
CA SER A 93 18.71 6.79 2.31
C SER A 93 19.02 7.12 0.86
N LYS A 94 18.48 6.33 -0.06
CA LYS A 94 18.55 6.57 -1.50
C LYS A 94 17.35 5.94 -2.20
N VAL A 95 16.81 6.66 -3.17
CA VAL A 95 15.87 6.08 -4.14
C VAL A 95 16.59 6.03 -5.48
N TRP A 96 16.70 4.83 -6.02
CA TRP A 96 17.21 4.58 -7.35
C TRP A 96 16.12 4.92 -8.36
N GLY A 97 16.52 5.19 -9.59
CA GLY A 97 15.60 5.63 -10.65
C GLY A 97 14.37 4.74 -10.80
N TRP A 98 13.43 5.23 -11.58
CA TRP A 98 12.17 4.56 -11.82
C TRP A 98 12.05 4.16 -13.30
N ASP A 99 11.25 3.15 -13.55
CA ASP A 99 10.92 2.67 -14.89
C ASP A 99 9.44 2.30 -14.99
N LEU A 100 8.94 2.27 -16.22
CA LEU A 100 7.60 1.80 -16.56
C LEU A 100 7.72 0.59 -17.47
N GLU A 101 7.23 -0.54 -16.98
CA GLU A 101 7.03 -1.72 -17.81
C GLU A 101 5.56 -1.80 -18.21
N PHE A 102 5.34 -2.27 -19.43
CA PHE A 102 4.00 -2.59 -19.92
C PHE A 102 3.83 -4.09 -19.75
N ASP A 103 2.82 -4.52 -19.01
CA ASP A 103 2.37 -5.91 -19.10
C ASP A 103 1.72 -6.09 -20.48
N VAL A 104 2.57 -6.36 -21.47
CA VAL A 104 2.15 -6.92 -22.73
C VAL A 104 1.79 -8.35 -22.38
N GLY A 105 0.54 -8.52 -21.93
CA GLY A 105 0.03 -9.78 -21.42
C GLY A 105 0.53 -10.94 -22.27
N THR A 106 0.84 -12.06 -21.64
CA THR A 106 1.14 -13.35 -22.28
C THR A 106 -0.06 -13.82 -23.13
N SER A 107 -0.39 -13.09 -24.19
CA SER A 107 -1.53 -13.34 -25.08
C SER A 107 -1.25 -14.48 -26.05
N ASP A 108 0.01 -14.94 -26.14
CA ASP A 108 0.40 -15.98 -27.07
C ASP A 108 0.23 -17.41 -26.51
N LEU A 109 -0.09 -17.57 -25.21
CA LEU A 109 -0.27 -18.90 -24.60
C LEU A 109 -1.67 -19.19 -24.05
N THR A 110 -2.55 -18.18 -23.91
CA THR A 110 -3.88 -18.39 -23.29
C THR A 110 -5.06 -17.92 -24.14
N GLY A 111 -4.83 -17.31 -25.32
CA GLY A 111 -5.91 -16.96 -26.25
C GLY A 111 -6.91 -15.92 -25.71
N LEU A 112 -6.59 -15.24 -24.61
CA LEU A 112 -7.39 -14.16 -24.06
C LEU A 112 -6.93 -12.84 -24.70
N LYS A 113 -7.68 -12.39 -25.70
CA LYS A 113 -7.38 -11.21 -26.53
C LYS A 113 -7.69 -9.84 -25.90
N ASP A 114 -8.14 -9.81 -24.66
CA ASP A 114 -8.69 -8.60 -24.02
C ASP A 114 -7.98 -8.22 -22.71
N SER A 115 -6.70 -8.56 -22.51
CA SER A 115 -5.96 -8.02 -21.37
C SER A 115 -5.60 -6.56 -21.67
N GLU A 116 -6.35 -5.62 -21.10
CA GLU A 116 -5.95 -4.21 -21.02
C GLU A 116 -4.48 -4.17 -20.55
N THR A 117 -3.60 -3.60 -21.37
CA THR A 117 -2.18 -3.42 -21.01
C THR A 117 -2.12 -2.65 -19.70
N MET A 118 -1.56 -3.27 -18.66
CA MET A 118 -1.38 -2.62 -17.37
C MET A 118 0.02 -2.01 -17.30
N ASP A 119 0.09 -0.74 -16.96
CA ASP A 119 1.35 -0.05 -16.72
C ASP A 119 1.84 -0.42 -15.31
N ILE A 120 3.08 -0.86 -15.21
CA ILE A 120 3.73 -1.26 -13.97
C ILE A 120 4.86 -0.26 -13.67
N LEU A 121 4.74 0.44 -12.54
CA LEU A 121 5.82 1.24 -11.98
C LEU A 121 6.81 0.35 -11.25
N LEU A 122 8.09 0.54 -11.58
CA LEU A 122 9.22 -0.13 -10.93
C LEU A 122 10.18 0.92 -10.39
N PHE A 123 10.59 0.77 -9.14
CA PHE A 123 11.71 1.54 -8.58
C PHE A 123 12.35 0.76 -7.44
N SER A 124 13.54 1.16 -7.02
CA SER A 124 14.19 0.55 -5.86
C SER A 124 14.73 1.61 -4.92
N ALA A 125 14.83 1.27 -3.64
CA ALA A 125 15.31 2.18 -2.62
C ALA A 125 16.17 1.45 -1.60
N ASP A 126 17.20 2.13 -1.13
CA ASP A 126 17.99 1.69 0.01
C ASP A 126 17.31 2.24 1.28
N VAL A 127 17.06 1.36 2.25
CA VAL A 127 16.38 1.75 3.49
C VAL A 127 17.37 2.36 4.47
N SER A 128 16.99 3.48 5.07
CA SER A 128 17.80 4.16 6.09
C SER A 128 17.64 3.51 7.47
N GLU A 129 18.65 3.67 8.32
CA GLU A 129 18.61 3.27 9.73
C GLU A 129 17.47 3.98 10.50
N SER A 130 17.11 5.21 10.08
CA SER A 130 16.01 5.97 10.69
C SER A 130 14.61 5.38 10.44
N ALA A 131 14.48 4.40 9.54
CA ALA A 131 13.22 3.71 9.28
C ALA A 131 12.75 2.81 10.44
N LYS A 132 13.59 2.58 11.47
CA LYS A 132 13.28 1.74 12.65
C LYS A 132 12.80 0.33 12.27
N LEU A 133 13.40 -0.25 11.23
CA LEU A 133 13.15 -1.63 10.83
C LEU A 133 14.04 -2.59 11.63
N PRO A 134 13.76 -3.91 11.60
CA PRO A 134 14.69 -4.90 12.13
C PRO A 134 16.06 -4.77 11.47
N SER A 135 17.12 -5.07 12.22
CA SER A 135 18.50 -4.96 11.75
C SER A 135 18.81 -5.83 10.53
N SER A 136 18.03 -6.91 10.31
CA SER A 136 18.11 -7.72 9.09
C SER A 136 17.75 -6.95 7.81
N PHE A 137 17.03 -5.82 7.93
CA PHE A 137 16.62 -4.94 6.83
C PHE A 137 17.41 -3.63 6.75
N GLU A 138 18.24 -3.33 7.76
CA GLU A 138 19.12 -2.17 7.71
C GLU A 138 20.08 -2.32 6.52
N ASN A 139 20.24 -1.26 5.74
CA ASN A 139 21.08 -1.23 4.54
C ASN A 139 20.68 -2.20 3.42
N GLN A 140 19.48 -2.78 3.48
CA GLN A 140 18.95 -3.56 2.36
C GLN A 140 18.36 -2.64 1.28
N ARG A 141 18.56 -3.05 0.03
CA ARG A 141 17.78 -2.53 -1.09
C ARG A 141 16.46 -3.27 -1.16
N ILE A 142 15.39 -2.48 -1.19
CA ILE A 142 14.04 -2.95 -1.48
C ILE A 142 13.68 -2.60 -2.92
N TYR A 143 12.89 -3.45 -3.55
CA TYR A 143 12.37 -3.27 -4.90
C TYR A 143 10.85 -3.14 -4.80
N LEU A 144 10.34 -2.06 -5.36
CA LEU A 144 8.95 -1.65 -5.27
C LEU A 144 8.31 -1.75 -6.64
N THR A 145 7.19 -2.46 -6.70
CA THR A 145 6.40 -2.65 -7.92
C THR A 145 4.97 -2.25 -7.65
N ALA A 146 4.38 -1.37 -8.48
CA ALA A 146 2.98 -0.99 -8.36
C ALA A 146 2.29 -0.94 -9.72
N GLU A 147 1.08 -1.48 -9.77
CA GLU A 147 0.18 -1.26 -10.91
C GLU A 147 -0.31 0.19 -10.92
N ILE A 148 -0.27 0.79 -12.10
CA ILE A 148 -0.83 2.11 -12.37
C ILE A 148 -2.19 1.93 -13.02
N ALA A 149 -3.22 2.43 -12.35
CA ALA A 149 -4.53 2.62 -12.92
C ALA A 149 -4.65 4.06 -13.42
N GLN A 150 -4.99 4.24 -14.69
CA GLN A 150 -5.30 5.56 -15.25
C GLN A 150 -6.81 5.71 -15.51
N ASP A 151 -7.40 6.75 -14.95
CA ASP A 151 -8.80 7.08 -15.23
C ASP A 151 -8.97 7.47 -16.70
N LYS A 152 -9.87 6.79 -17.42
CA LYS A 152 -10.01 6.95 -18.88
C LYS A 152 -10.41 8.38 -19.29
N THR A 153 -11.16 9.07 -18.44
CA THR A 153 -11.75 10.40 -18.70
C THR A 153 -10.80 11.53 -18.32
N THR A 154 -10.33 11.52 -17.07
CA THR A 154 -9.49 12.58 -16.50
C THR A 154 -8.01 12.36 -16.75
N LYS A 155 -7.61 11.16 -17.19
CA LYS A 155 -6.22 10.70 -17.30
C LYS A 155 -5.47 10.71 -15.97
N THR A 156 -6.19 10.80 -14.85
CA THR A 156 -5.60 10.81 -13.52
C THR A 156 -5.01 9.45 -13.19
N LEU A 157 -3.75 9.45 -12.75
CA LEU A 157 -3.05 8.29 -12.24
C LEU A 157 -3.49 7.97 -10.82
N ARG A 158 -3.65 6.68 -10.57
CA ARG A 158 -3.86 6.10 -9.25
C ARG A 158 -2.98 4.86 -9.14
N PHE A 159 -2.33 4.70 -8.01
CA PHE A 159 -1.61 3.47 -7.72
C PHE A 159 -2.50 2.51 -6.95
N ASN A 160 -2.51 1.26 -7.38
CA ASN A 160 -2.99 0.18 -6.54
C ASN A 160 -1.96 -0.13 -5.44
N LYS A 161 -2.32 -0.98 -4.50
CA LYS A 161 -1.38 -1.43 -3.46
C LYS A 161 -0.18 -2.10 -4.12
N GLY A 162 1.01 -1.52 -3.95
CA GLY A 162 2.23 -2.04 -4.52
C GLY A 162 2.84 -3.16 -3.66
N THR A 163 3.72 -3.94 -4.26
CA THR A 163 4.46 -5.02 -3.61
C THR A 163 5.89 -4.59 -3.33
N LEU A 164 6.43 -5.08 -2.21
CA LEU A 164 7.81 -4.83 -1.82
C LEU A 164 8.54 -6.17 -1.80
N THR A 165 9.64 -6.25 -2.55
CA THR A 165 10.51 -7.41 -2.60
C THR A 165 11.93 -7.07 -2.15
N VAL A 166 12.63 -8.07 -1.62
CA VAL A 166 14.07 -8.00 -1.36
C VAL A 166 14.77 -9.07 -2.14
N LYS A 167 15.99 -8.76 -2.58
CA LYS A 167 16.90 -9.73 -3.17
C LYS A 167 17.60 -10.47 -2.03
N SER A 168 17.45 -11.79 -2.00
CA SER A 168 18.24 -12.69 -1.14
C SER A 168 19.14 -13.55 -2.01
N ASP A 169 20.39 -13.68 -1.58
CA ASP A 169 21.31 -14.65 -2.18
C ASP A 169 20.94 -16.03 -1.63
N ASP A 170 20.56 -16.96 -2.50
CA ASP A 170 20.30 -18.34 -2.08
C ASP A 170 21.63 -19.08 -1.86
N VAL A 171 21.78 -19.66 -0.67
CA VAL A 171 22.96 -20.46 -0.28
C VAL A 171 22.67 -21.96 -0.40
N SER A 172 21.46 -22.34 -0.83
CA SER A 172 20.93 -23.71 -0.70
C SER A 172 21.12 -24.55 -1.97
N GLY A 173 22.37 -24.80 -2.35
CA GLY A 173 22.73 -25.60 -3.53
C GLY A 173 23.04 -27.08 -3.28
N GLY A 174 22.36 -27.75 -2.35
CA GLY A 174 22.49 -29.19 -2.12
C GLY A 174 21.45 -30.02 -2.88
N GLY A 175 21.52 -30.12 -4.22
CA GLY A 175 20.55 -30.90 -5.00
C GLY A 175 20.89 -31.13 -6.48
N LEU A 176 20.93 -32.42 -6.86
CA LEU A 176 20.78 -33.10 -8.18
C LEU A 176 21.37 -32.54 -9.50
N PHE A 177 22.07 -31.40 -9.50
CA PHE A 177 22.89 -30.93 -10.63
C PHE A 177 24.36 -30.84 -10.23
N GLY A 178 24.93 -31.97 -9.77
CA GLY A 178 26.31 -32.12 -9.26
C GLY A 178 27.45 -31.80 -10.24
N LEU A 179 27.21 -31.03 -11.30
CA LEU A 179 28.22 -30.47 -12.21
C LEU A 179 28.48 -28.98 -11.97
N PHE A 180 27.68 -28.31 -11.13
CA PHE A 180 27.84 -26.90 -10.76
C PHE A 180 28.12 -26.72 -9.26
N GLY A 181 29.05 -27.51 -8.70
CA GLY A 181 29.39 -27.53 -7.27
C GLY A 181 30.01 -26.24 -6.69
N ASN A 182 29.99 -25.12 -7.41
CA ASN A 182 30.54 -23.83 -7.00
C ASN A 182 29.65 -22.63 -7.38
N THR A 183 28.35 -22.83 -7.65
CA THR A 183 27.44 -21.72 -8.01
C THR A 183 26.72 -21.12 -6.80
N ASN A 184 27.36 -21.14 -5.63
CA ASN A 184 26.94 -20.29 -4.51
C ASN A 184 26.91 -18.85 -5.03
N GLY A 185 25.71 -18.25 -5.13
CA GLY A 185 25.54 -16.86 -5.55
C GLY A 185 25.24 -16.61 -7.04
N ILE A 186 25.01 -17.61 -7.90
CA ILE A 186 24.55 -17.35 -9.28
C ILE A 186 23.04 -17.10 -9.34
N LEU A 187 22.27 -17.70 -8.43
CA LEU A 187 20.81 -17.54 -8.39
C LEU A 187 20.43 -16.50 -7.33
N ALA A 188 19.96 -15.35 -7.80
CA ALA A 188 19.30 -14.36 -6.98
C ALA A 188 17.82 -14.73 -6.84
N GLN A 189 17.31 -14.78 -5.61
CA GLN A 189 15.88 -14.93 -5.36
C GLN A 189 15.29 -13.58 -4.92
N PHE A 190 14.15 -13.21 -5.49
CA PHE A 190 13.36 -12.07 -5.03
C PHE A 190 12.20 -12.58 -4.17
N LYS A 191 12.16 -12.16 -2.92
CA LYS A 191 11.11 -12.54 -1.97
C LYS A 191 10.19 -11.37 -1.70
N VAL A 192 8.89 -11.57 -1.87
CA VAL A 192 7.88 -10.61 -1.41
C VAL A 192 7.89 -10.59 0.12
N VAL A 193 8.13 -9.42 0.68
CA VAL A 193 8.27 -9.21 2.13
C VAL A 193 7.29 -8.16 2.65
N GLY A 194 6.54 -7.51 1.77
CA GLY A 194 5.63 -6.47 2.19
C GLY A 194 4.80 -5.88 1.06
N ARG A 195 4.11 -4.80 1.43
CA ARG A 195 3.32 -3.98 0.51
C ARG A 195 3.60 -2.51 0.79
N PHE A 196 3.34 -1.67 -0.20
CA PHE A 196 3.40 -0.23 -0.02
C PHE A 196 2.19 0.46 -0.62
N THR A 197 1.98 1.70 -0.18
CA THR A 197 0.94 2.59 -0.65
C THR A 197 1.56 3.90 -1.10
N MET A 198 0.99 4.51 -2.12
CA MET A 198 1.39 5.81 -2.63
C MET A 198 0.18 6.75 -2.66
N GLN A 199 0.33 7.95 -2.12
CA GLN A 199 -0.70 8.99 -2.17
C GLN A 199 -0.14 10.26 -2.82
N PRO A 200 -0.89 10.93 -3.70
CA PRO A 200 -0.38 12.11 -4.40
C PRO A 200 -0.22 13.29 -3.43
N THR A 201 0.93 13.97 -3.44
CA THR A 201 1.23 15.14 -2.58
C THR A 201 1.41 16.42 -3.36
N GLN A 202 1.03 17.56 -2.78
CA GLN A 202 1.03 18.83 -3.51
C GLN A 202 2.43 19.20 -4.01
N PRO A 203 2.58 19.68 -5.25
CA PRO A 203 3.80 20.35 -5.65
C PRO A 203 3.94 21.60 -4.78
N LYS A 204 4.83 21.55 -3.78
CA LYS A 204 5.32 22.72 -3.06
C LYS A 204 5.85 23.78 -4.02
#